data_AF-A0A929G5A7-F1
#
_entry.id   AF-A0A929G5A7-F1
#
_cell.length_a   1.000
_cell.length_b   1.000
_cell.length_c   1.000
_cell.angle_alpha   90.00
_cell.angle_beta   90.00
_cell.angle_gamma   90.00
#
_symmetry.space_group_name_H-M   'P 1'
#
loop_
_entity.id
_entity.type
_entity.pdbx_description
1 polymer ?
#
loop_
_entity_poly.entity_id
_entity_poly.type
_entity_poly.pdbx_seq_one_letter_code
_entity_poly.pdbx_strand_id
1 'polypeptide(L)'
;MKNLIKLVLILSVIFVSTYQSLADGYKIKVKINGLKDTTIYLGYHFGDKNFVLDTTNVNNKGEGVFTGKKNLERGIYLIILPEKSFFELIIDKDQDFSVETDTSSKAENFVKKLKIKGSKENLEFNDYQKFMIVQSEKIGFLRKKMQLNKENKDSLEIYKQKIKDTDKDVKNKWGEIIKNNPEALLSKIINSLNEVIVPDAPLDENGNKIDSLFAYHYYKNHFFDNVDFTDDGLLRSPIFFYKLNQFFKKVIIQIPDSVNIEAEKIIEKSKADKDVFQYVLQFIFNYANSSNIMGMDKTFVFLAEEYYLSGQATWVDSSFVEKIRDRVNELTPNLIGNLAPELKMTTYDEKFVSLHQVKAEYTVLIFWDPDCGHCKKDLPKLHELYQKYWEKGVEVFSVYTQVDFKEWKKFLVDKGLTDWLNVYDPYNFSDFRNKYNVVSTPLVYVLDKDKKIIAKRIDIDTVEKILSDKIDIKQ
;
A
#
# COMPACT_ATOMS: atom_id res chain seq x y z
N MET A 1 -91.37 -8.06 -13.02
CA MET A 1 -90.48 -9.02 -12.34
C MET A 1 -89.04 -8.71 -12.71
N LYS A 2 -88.24 -8.35 -11.70
CA LYS A 2 -86.79 -8.55 -11.53
C LYS A 2 -85.80 -8.21 -12.67
N ASN A 3 -84.98 -7.20 -12.35
CA ASN A 3 -83.50 -7.16 -12.39
C ASN A 3 -82.81 -7.04 -13.76
N LEU A 4 -82.05 -5.96 -14.05
CA LEU A 4 -80.77 -5.44 -13.51
C LEU A 4 -79.52 -5.96 -14.27
N ILE A 5 -78.55 -5.06 -14.45
CA ILE A 5 -77.14 -5.20 -14.93
C ILE A 5 -76.96 -4.68 -16.38
N LYS A 6 -76.77 -3.38 -16.59
CA LYS A 6 -75.54 -2.55 -16.49
C LYS A 6 -74.51 -2.74 -17.62
N LEU A 7 -74.60 -1.78 -18.54
CA LEU A 7 -73.61 -1.18 -19.44
C LEU A 7 -72.23 -0.95 -18.81
N VAL A 8 -71.14 -1.38 -19.46
CA VAL A 8 -69.83 -0.67 -19.52
C VAL A 8 -69.08 -1.10 -20.80
N LEU A 9 -68.95 -0.17 -21.75
CA LEU A 9 -67.94 -0.22 -22.83
C LEU A 9 -66.58 0.10 -22.20
N ILE A 10 -65.63 -0.83 -22.22
CA ILE A 10 -64.24 -0.55 -21.81
C ILE A 10 -63.48 -0.09 -23.05
N LEU A 11 -63.19 1.21 -23.09
CA LEU A 11 -62.20 1.82 -23.98
C LEU A 11 -60.81 1.38 -23.48
N SER A 12 -60.15 0.49 -24.21
CA SER A 12 -58.77 0.09 -23.95
C SER A 12 -57.82 1.23 -24.33
N VAL A 13 -57.48 2.09 -23.37
CA VAL A 13 -56.37 3.04 -23.48
C VAL A 13 -55.07 2.23 -23.37
N ILE A 14 -54.39 2.05 -24.49
CA ILE A 14 -53.03 1.52 -24.54
C ILE A 14 -52.12 2.61 -23.97
N PHE A 15 -51.72 2.47 -22.70
CA PHE A 15 -50.60 3.21 -22.14
C PHE A 15 -49.33 2.67 -22.79
N VAL A 16 -48.87 3.30 -23.86
CA VAL A 16 -47.49 3.15 -24.33
C VAL A 16 -46.63 3.89 -23.31
N SER A 17 -46.17 3.17 -22.29
CA SER A 17 -45.04 3.62 -21.49
C SER A 17 -43.84 3.67 -22.43
N THR A 18 -43.51 4.85 -22.93
CA THR A 18 -42.21 5.11 -23.54
C THR A 18 -41.16 4.85 -22.45
N TYR A 19 -40.59 3.66 -22.46
CA TYR A 19 -39.29 3.43 -21.84
C TYR A 19 -38.33 4.40 -22.54
N GLN A 20 -38.02 5.51 -21.89
CA GLN A 20 -36.83 6.29 -22.22
C GLN A 20 -35.67 5.33 -21.99
N SER A 21 -35.11 4.77 -23.08
CA SER A 21 -33.82 4.11 -22.98
C SER A 21 -32.88 5.15 -22.38
N LEU A 22 -32.33 4.86 -21.20
CA LEU A 22 -31.13 5.56 -20.74
C LEU A 22 -30.16 5.51 -21.92
N ALA A 23 -29.83 6.66 -22.49
CA ALA A 23 -28.87 6.69 -23.56
C ALA A 23 -27.56 6.14 -23.00
N ASP A 24 -27.12 4.98 -23.49
CA ASP A 24 -25.81 4.44 -23.16
C ASP A 24 -24.75 5.49 -23.55
N GLY A 25 -23.96 5.96 -22.58
CA GLY A 25 -22.94 6.97 -22.80
C GLY A 25 -22.91 8.11 -21.77
N TYR A 26 -21.87 8.91 -21.85
CA TYR A 26 -21.73 10.13 -21.06
C TYR A 26 -21.73 11.37 -21.96
N LYS A 27 -22.15 12.49 -21.39
CA LYS A 27 -22.14 13.82 -21.99
C LYS A 27 -21.88 14.88 -20.92
N ILE A 28 -20.63 15.33 -20.85
CA ILE A 28 -20.21 16.34 -19.87
C ILE A 28 -19.93 17.64 -20.62
N LYS A 29 -20.84 18.59 -20.49
CA LYS A 29 -20.67 19.93 -21.08
C LYS A 29 -19.88 20.79 -20.12
N VAL A 30 -18.84 21.45 -20.62
CA VAL A 30 -17.97 22.29 -19.81
C VAL A 30 -17.98 23.70 -20.39
N LYS A 31 -18.12 24.70 -19.51
CA LYS A 31 -17.93 26.11 -19.85
C LYS A 31 -16.92 26.75 -18.90
N ILE A 32 -15.76 27.14 -19.41
CA ILE A 32 -14.70 27.80 -18.65
C ILE A 32 -14.55 29.25 -19.12
N ASN A 33 -15.13 30.20 -18.40
CA ASN A 33 -15.02 31.61 -18.76
C ASN A 33 -13.55 32.07 -18.66
N GLY A 34 -13.06 32.73 -19.70
CA GLY A 34 -11.67 33.18 -19.80
C GLY A 34 -10.74 32.21 -20.52
N LEU A 35 -11.17 30.96 -20.74
CA LEU A 35 -10.45 29.98 -21.56
C LEU A 35 -10.97 30.04 -23.00
N LYS A 36 -10.07 30.02 -23.99
CA LYS A 36 -10.46 30.13 -25.41
C LYS A 36 -9.55 29.27 -26.28
N ASP A 37 -10.17 28.67 -27.30
CA ASP A 37 -9.49 28.05 -28.45
C ASP A 37 -8.32 27.13 -28.03
N THR A 38 -8.60 26.25 -27.07
CA THR A 38 -7.60 25.38 -26.46
C THR A 38 -8.18 24.00 -26.15
N THR A 39 -7.32 23.08 -25.74
CA THR A 39 -7.69 21.69 -25.43
C THR A 39 -7.75 21.50 -23.93
N ILE A 40 -8.78 20.79 -23.47
CA ILE A 40 -8.93 20.33 -22.10
C ILE A 40 -9.05 18.80 -22.07
N TYR A 41 -8.70 18.21 -20.94
CA TYR A 41 -8.69 16.76 -20.78
C TYR A 41 -9.61 16.34 -19.65
N LEU A 42 -10.27 15.20 -19.83
CA LEU A 42 -10.98 14.49 -18.78
C LEU A 42 -10.03 13.43 -18.24
N GLY A 43 -9.70 13.51 -16.96
CA GLY A 43 -8.94 12.50 -16.25
C GLY A 43 -9.72 11.89 -15.09
N TYR A 44 -9.12 10.90 -14.43
CA TYR A 44 -9.66 10.27 -13.24
C TYR A 44 -8.54 9.92 -12.26
N HIS A 45 -8.89 9.91 -10.98
CA HIS A 45 -8.04 9.32 -9.95
C HIS A 45 -8.05 7.81 -10.08
N PHE A 46 -6.92 7.15 -9.89
CA PHE A 46 -6.87 5.71 -9.69
C PHE A 46 -5.65 5.35 -8.85
N GLY A 47 -5.92 4.86 -7.64
CA GLY A 47 -4.88 4.67 -6.63
C GLY A 47 -4.23 6.00 -6.20
N ASP A 48 -2.91 6.10 -6.35
CA ASP A 48 -2.10 7.29 -6.03
C ASP A 48 -1.80 8.18 -7.24
N LYS A 49 -2.40 7.86 -8.41
CA LYS A 49 -2.10 8.52 -9.68
C LYS A 49 -3.36 9.05 -10.35
N ASN A 50 -3.13 9.97 -11.29
CA ASN A 50 -4.16 10.50 -12.18
C ASN A 50 -3.89 10.03 -13.59
N PHE A 51 -4.94 9.63 -14.29
CA PHE A 51 -4.88 9.16 -15.68
C PHE A 51 -5.75 10.05 -16.55
N VAL A 52 -5.31 10.29 -17.80
CA VAL A 52 -6.12 10.97 -18.81
C VAL A 52 -6.96 9.93 -19.54
N LEU A 53 -8.27 10.21 -19.67
CA LEU A 53 -9.24 9.34 -20.31
C LEU A 53 -9.71 9.87 -21.66
N ASP A 54 -10.05 11.17 -21.73
CA ASP A 54 -10.66 11.78 -22.92
C ASP A 54 -10.17 13.22 -23.10
N THR A 55 -10.43 13.80 -24.27
CA THR A 55 -10.01 15.15 -24.65
C THR A 55 -11.09 15.85 -25.46
N THR A 56 -11.25 17.16 -25.27
CA THR A 56 -12.10 17.99 -26.12
C THR A 56 -11.45 19.35 -26.34
N ASN A 57 -11.76 19.95 -27.49
CA ASN A 57 -11.46 21.36 -27.73
C ASN A 57 -12.55 22.24 -27.11
N VAL A 58 -12.11 23.41 -26.67
CA VAL A 58 -12.93 24.48 -26.12
C VAL A 58 -12.97 25.61 -27.15
N ASN A 59 -14.16 26.11 -27.48
CA ASN A 59 -14.35 27.17 -28.47
C ASN A 59 -13.96 28.57 -27.91
N ASN A 60 -14.10 29.60 -28.74
CA ASN A 60 -13.83 31.00 -28.37
C ASN A 60 -14.71 31.57 -27.23
N LYS A 61 -15.78 30.87 -26.85
CA LYS A 61 -16.66 31.18 -25.70
C LYS A 61 -16.32 30.39 -24.45
N GLY A 62 -15.30 29.55 -24.49
CA GLY A 62 -14.94 28.70 -23.35
C GLY A 62 -15.79 27.43 -23.25
N GLU A 63 -16.53 27.04 -24.29
CA GLU A 63 -17.43 25.88 -24.25
C GLU A 63 -16.80 24.65 -24.93
N GLY A 64 -16.87 23.49 -24.28
CA GLY A 64 -16.45 22.20 -24.79
C GLY A 64 -17.38 21.08 -24.30
N VAL A 65 -17.32 19.91 -24.93
CA VAL A 65 -18.18 18.76 -24.55
C VAL A 65 -17.39 17.47 -24.65
N PHE A 66 -17.31 16.74 -23.53
CA PHE A 66 -16.84 15.36 -23.55
C PHE A 66 -18.03 14.43 -23.80
N THR A 67 -17.90 13.50 -24.75
CA THR A 67 -18.97 12.55 -25.07
C THR A 67 -18.41 11.17 -25.39
N GLY A 68 -19.03 10.13 -24.87
CA GLY A 68 -18.70 8.73 -25.20
C GLY A 68 -19.95 7.86 -25.29
N LYS A 69 -19.84 6.73 -25.98
CA LYS A 69 -20.94 5.77 -26.17
C LYS A 69 -21.14 4.78 -25.02
N LYS A 70 -20.17 4.71 -24.10
CA LYS A 70 -20.22 3.86 -22.91
C LYS A 70 -20.23 4.76 -21.69
N ASN A 71 -20.98 4.39 -20.67
CA ASN A 71 -20.93 5.08 -19.39
C ASN A 71 -19.50 5.01 -18.83
N LEU A 72 -19.09 6.09 -18.18
CA LEU A 72 -17.90 6.14 -17.37
C LEU A 72 -18.09 5.28 -16.12
N GLU A 73 -17.02 4.65 -15.68
CA GLU A 73 -16.99 3.99 -14.38
C GLU A 73 -17.12 5.04 -13.26
N ARG A 74 -17.67 4.63 -12.11
CA ARG A 74 -17.95 5.54 -11.00
C ARG A 74 -16.62 6.01 -10.38
N GLY A 75 -16.56 7.26 -9.92
CA GLY A 75 -15.31 7.79 -9.37
C GLY A 75 -15.22 9.31 -9.24
N ILE A 76 -14.07 9.78 -8.76
CA ILE A 76 -13.66 11.18 -8.82
C ILE A 76 -12.88 11.42 -10.12
N TYR A 77 -13.40 12.32 -10.93
CA TYR A 77 -12.86 12.73 -12.22
C TYR A 77 -12.31 14.15 -12.17
N LEU A 78 -11.43 14.46 -13.11
CA LEU A 78 -10.66 15.69 -13.19
C LEU A 78 -10.92 16.35 -14.54
N ILE A 79 -11.34 17.61 -14.54
CA ILE A 79 -11.27 18.45 -15.73
C ILE A 79 -9.94 19.19 -15.69
N ILE A 80 -9.01 18.78 -16.54
CA ILE A 80 -7.64 19.28 -16.59
C ILE A 80 -7.55 20.36 -17.68
N LEU A 81 -7.17 21.55 -17.25
CA LEU A 81 -7.00 22.75 -18.06
C LEU A 81 -5.53 22.91 -18.48
N PRO A 82 -5.22 23.85 -19.40
CA PRO A 82 -3.84 24.29 -19.62
C PRO A 82 -3.14 24.68 -18.31
N GLU A 83 -1.80 24.59 -18.30
CA GLU A 83 -0.94 24.80 -17.12
C GLU A 83 -1.12 23.78 -15.99
N LYS A 84 -1.76 22.63 -16.27
CA LYS A 84 -2.01 21.53 -15.31
C LYS A 84 -2.89 21.93 -14.11
N SER A 85 -3.65 23.03 -14.23
CA SER A 85 -4.72 23.33 -13.27
C SER A 85 -5.92 22.39 -13.52
N PHE A 86 -6.65 22.04 -12.48
CA PHE A 86 -7.82 21.17 -12.61
C PHE A 86 -8.86 21.46 -11.52
N PHE A 87 -10.08 20.97 -11.75
CA PHE A 87 -11.11 20.83 -10.74
C PHE A 87 -11.73 19.44 -10.82
N GLU A 88 -12.28 18.98 -9.71
CA GLU A 88 -12.82 17.64 -9.56
C GLU A 88 -14.33 17.61 -9.73
N LEU A 89 -14.80 16.47 -10.23
CA LEU A 89 -16.22 16.12 -10.37
C LEU A 89 -16.41 14.68 -9.89
N ILE A 90 -17.61 14.33 -9.46
CA ILE A 90 -17.99 12.94 -9.22
C ILE A 90 -18.76 12.42 -10.43
N ILE A 91 -18.40 11.21 -10.86
CA ILE A 91 -19.16 10.42 -11.81
C ILE A 91 -19.85 9.31 -11.02
N ASP A 92 -21.18 9.29 -11.10
CA ASP A 92 -22.04 8.25 -10.53
C ASP A 92 -23.14 7.90 -11.56
N LYS A 93 -24.41 7.90 -11.15
CA LYS A 93 -25.57 7.61 -12.02
C LYS A 93 -25.83 8.72 -13.06
N ASP A 94 -25.61 9.98 -12.70
CA ASP A 94 -25.84 11.13 -13.56
C ASP A 94 -24.62 11.38 -14.46
N GLN A 95 -24.73 11.07 -15.76
CA GLN A 95 -23.63 11.27 -16.72
C GLN A 95 -23.97 12.19 -17.91
N ASP A 96 -25.14 12.82 -17.93
CA ASP A 96 -25.47 13.96 -18.80
C ASP A 96 -25.69 15.22 -17.95
N PHE A 97 -24.66 16.04 -17.86
CA PHE A 97 -24.70 17.26 -17.05
C PHE A 97 -23.80 18.35 -17.64
N SER A 98 -23.95 19.56 -17.10
CA SER A 98 -23.12 20.70 -17.48
C SER A 98 -22.48 21.35 -16.26
N VAL A 99 -21.21 21.73 -16.41
CA VAL A 99 -20.43 22.49 -15.44
C VAL A 99 -19.98 23.81 -16.04
N GLU A 100 -20.06 24.88 -15.26
CA GLU A 100 -19.57 26.20 -15.63
C GLU A 100 -18.70 26.77 -14.50
N THR A 101 -17.51 27.28 -14.83
CA THR A 101 -16.63 27.99 -13.89
C THR A 101 -15.77 29.01 -14.66
N ASP A 102 -14.85 29.70 -13.98
CA ASP A 102 -13.94 30.68 -14.57
C ASP A 102 -12.48 30.19 -14.48
N THR A 103 -11.61 30.67 -15.36
CA THR A 103 -10.15 30.52 -15.17
C THR A 103 -9.71 31.18 -13.86
N SER A 104 -8.91 30.49 -13.06
CA SER A 104 -8.28 31.07 -11.87
C SER A 104 -6.86 30.56 -11.68
N SER A 105 -5.99 31.42 -11.12
CA SER A 105 -4.64 31.05 -10.70
C SER A 105 -4.59 30.19 -9.44
N LYS A 106 -5.73 29.96 -8.77
CA LYS A 106 -5.84 29.10 -7.58
C LYS A 106 -6.90 28.04 -7.75
N ALA A 107 -6.56 26.80 -7.41
CA ALA A 107 -7.46 25.64 -7.48
C ALA A 107 -8.80 25.86 -6.74
N GLU A 108 -8.73 26.43 -5.53
CA GLU A 108 -9.90 26.71 -4.66
C GLU A 108 -10.94 27.64 -5.30
N ASN A 109 -10.54 28.51 -6.23
CA ASN A 109 -11.44 29.45 -6.88
C ASN A 109 -12.29 28.81 -7.98
N PHE A 110 -11.81 27.73 -8.62
CA PHE A 110 -12.62 26.96 -9.57
C PHE A 110 -13.84 26.40 -8.84
N VAL A 111 -13.61 25.77 -7.68
CA VAL A 111 -14.64 25.18 -6.83
C VAL A 111 -15.64 26.23 -6.35
N LYS A 112 -15.16 27.35 -5.79
CA LYS A 112 -16.04 28.43 -5.27
C LYS A 112 -17.01 28.97 -6.33
N LYS A 113 -16.61 29.01 -7.61
CA LYS A 113 -17.38 29.54 -8.73
C LYS A 113 -18.15 28.50 -9.54
N LEU A 114 -17.91 27.21 -9.27
CA LEU A 114 -18.47 26.12 -10.05
C LEU A 114 -20.00 26.11 -9.94
N LYS A 115 -20.65 26.15 -11.10
CA LYS A 115 -22.09 26.02 -11.31
C LYS A 115 -22.36 24.70 -12.02
N ILE A 116 -23.31 23.92 -11.50
CA ILE A 116 -23.64 22.59 -12.03
C ILE A 116 -25.12 22.55 -12.39
N LYS A 117 -25.45 21.87 -13.49
CA LYS A 117 -26.83 21.55 -13.88
C LYS A 117 -26.90 20.12 -14.39
N GLY A 118 -27.95 19.38 -14.01
CA GLY A 118 -28.18 18.02 -14.48
C GLY A 118 -27.45 16.91 -13.70
N SER A 119 -26.78 17.24 -12.59
CA SER A 119 -26.21 16.23 -11.68
C SER A 119 -26.44 16.63 -10.23
N LYS A 120 -27.24 15.85 -9.50
CA LYS A 120 -27.51 16.10 -8.08
C LYS A 120 -26.27 15.83 -7.24
N GLU A 121 -25.58 14.73 -7.55
CA GLU A 121 -24.38 14.29 -6.84
C GLU A 121 -23.26 15.33 -6.92
N ASN A 122 -23.02 15.90 -8.11
CA ASN A 122 -22.00 16.95 -8.25
C ASN A 122 -22.37 18.24 -7.50
N LEU A 123 -23.66 18.58 -7.40
CA LEU A 123 -24.10 19.74 -6.60
C LEU A 123 -23.74 19.54 -5.13
N GLU A 124 -24.07 18.37 -4.57
CA GLU A 124 -23.73 18.01 -3.19
C GLU A 124 -22.20 17.95 -2.99
N PHE A 125 -21.46 17.40 -3.97
CA PHE A 125 -19.99 17.35 -3.92
C PHE A 125 -19.35 18.73 -3.94
N ASN A 126 -19.82 19.65 -4.79
CA ASN A 126 -19.34 21.03 -4.83
C ASN A 126 -19.64 21.78 -3.53
N ASP A 127 -20.83 21.62 -2.97
CA ASP A 127 -21.19 22.21 -1.68
C ASP A 127 -20.29 21.67 -0.55
N TYR A 128 -20.00 20.37 -0.56
CA TYR A 128 -19.04 19.75 0.33
C TYR A 128 -17.62 20.34 0.15
N GLN A 129 -17.12 20.43 -1.08
CA GLN A 129 -15.79 21.00 -1.36
C GLN A 129 -15.69 22.46 -0.89
N LYS A 130 -16.71 23.29 -1.16
CA LYS A 130 -16.78 24.68 -0.67
C LYS A 130 -16.72 24.75 0.85
N PHE A 131 -17.49 23.90 1.54
CA PHE A 131 -17.46 23.80 2.99
C PHE A 131 -16.05 23.42 3.49
N MET A 132 -15.42 22.41 2.90
CA MET A 132 -14.09 21.96 3.30
C MET A 132 -13.00 23.00 3.07
N ILE A 133 -13.09 23.80 1.99
CA ILE A 133 -12.16 24.91 1.76
C ILE A 133 -12.24 25.91 2.92
N VAL A 134 -13.45 26.30 3.34
CA VAL A 134 -13.64 27.25 4.45
C VAL A 134 -13.08 26.69 5.76
N GLN A 135 -13.35 25.41 6.07
CA GLN A 135 -12.81 24.80 7.30
C GLN A 135 -11.29 24.65 7.26
N SER A 136 -10.72 24.30 6.10
CA SER A 136 -9.26 24.20 5.91
C SER A 136 -8.58 25.55 6.09
N GLU A 137 -9.13 26.63 5.51
CA GLU A 137 -8.64 28.01 5.71
C GLU A 137 -8.66 28.41 7.19
N LYS A 138 -9.76 28.09 7.90
CA LYS A 138 -9.92 28.35 9.35
C LYS A 138 -8.87 27.59 10.17
N ILE A 139 -8.69 26.29 9.93
CA ILE A 139 -7.68 25.46 10.62
C ILE A 139 -6.26 25.97 10.32
N GLY A 140 -5.95 26.28 9.06
CA GLY A 140 -4.67 26.83 8.65
C GLY A 140 -4.33 28.13 9.38
N PHE A 141 -5.31 29.03 9.49
CA PHE A 141 -5.16 30.28 10.25
C PHE A 141 -4.94 30.03 11.76
N LEU A 142 -5.70 29.11 12.37
CA LEU A 142 -5.53 28.75 13.78
C LEU A 142 -4.15 28.13 14.05
N ARG A 143 -3.68 27.24 13.17
CA ARG A 143 -2.33 26.65 13.27
C ARG A 143 -1.23 27.71 13.17
N LYS A 144 -1.39 28.67 12.26
CA LYS A 144 -0.46 29.82 12.17
C LYS A 144 -0.45 30.65 13.45
N LYS A 145 -1.62 30.92 14.04
CA LYS A 145 -1.72 31.61 15.33
C LYS A 145 -1.07 30.82 16.47
N MET A 146 -1.24 29.51 16.53
CA MET A 146 -0.55 28.67 17.50
C MET A 146 0.97 28.76 17.34
N GLN A 147 1.47 28.74 16.11
CA GLN A 147 2.90 28.86 15.84
C GLN A 147 3.48 30.20 16.28
N LEU A 148 2.70 31.29 16.15
CA LEU A 148 3.12 32.63 16.57
C LEU A 148 3.02 32.84 18.10
N ASN A 149 2.24 32.01 18.81
CA ASN A 149 1.97 32.15 20.25
C ASN A 149 2.44 30.92 21.04
N LYS A 150 3.52 30.25 20.61
CA LYS A 150 4.00 28.99 21.22
C LYS A 150 4.31 29.07 22.71
N GLU A 151 4.62 30.24 23.22
CA GLU A 151 4.99 30.46 24.61
C GLU A 151 3.78 30.78 25.51
N ASN A 152 2.63 31.12 24.93
CA ASN A 152 1.42 31.49 25.67
C ASN A 152 0.46 30.30 25.79
N LYS A 153 0.45 29.65 26.97
CA LYS A 153 -0.36 28.45 27.23
C LYS A 153 -1.86 28.68 27.01
N ASP A 154 -2.42 29.77 27.51
CA ASP A 154 -3.85 30.06 27.43
C ASP A 154 -4.29 30.24 25.97
N SER A 155 -3.49 30.98 25.18
CA SER A 155 -3.74 31.16 23.75
C SER A 155 -3.70 29.83 23.00
N LEU A 156 -2.73 28.98 23.32
CA LEU A 156 -2.64 27.64 22.71
C LEU A 156 -3.86 26.78 23.04
N GLU A 157 -4.37 26.83 24.27
CA GLU A 157 -5.54 26.06 24.69
C GLU A 157 -6.81 26.52 23.96
N ILE A 158 -7.02 27.85 23.84
CA ILE A 158 -8.12 28.43 23.06
C ILE A 158 -8.05 27.99 21.59
N TYR A 159 -6.87 28.02 20.97
CA TYR A 159 -6.73 27.64 19.56
C TYR A 159 -6.93 26.14 19.37
N LYS A 160 -6.45 25.29 20.30
CA LYS A 160 -6.73 23.85 20.30
C LYS A 160 -8.24 23.58 20.39
N GLN A 161 -8.94 24.28 21.26
CA GLN A 161 -10.40 24.11 21.39
C GLN A 161 -11.13 24.52 20.10
N LYS A 162 -10.76 25.66 19.49
CA LYS A 162 -11.36 26.09 18.21
C LYS A 162 -11.11 25.12 17.06
N ILE A 163 -9.96 24.44 17.05
CA ILE A 163 -9.68 23.35 16.09
C ILE A 163 -10.63 22.18 16.37
N LYS A 164 -10.75 21.73 17.63
CA LYS A 164 -11.69 20.64 18.00
C LYS A 164 -13.14 20.96 17.63
N ASP A 165 -13.59 22.19 17.86
CA ASP A 165 -14.95 22.62 17.49
C ASP A 165 -15.13 22.58 15.97
N THR A 166 -14.10 22.98 15.22
CA THR A 166 -14.11 22.90 13.74
C THR A 166 -14.14 21.46 13.26
N ASP A 167 -13.40 20.55 13.89
CA ASP A 167 -13.42 19.13 13.57
C ASP A 167 -14.81 18.53 13.85
N LYS A 168 -15.49 18.99 14.91
CA LYS A 168 -16.87 18.60 15.21
C LYS A 168 -17.84 19.08 14.13
N ASP A 169 -17.71 20.31 13.66
CA ASP A 169 -18.52 20.84 12.55
C ASP A 169 -18.35 20.01 11.27
N VAL A 170 -17.11 19.60 10.96
CA VAL A 170 -16.82 18.72 9.83
C VAL A 170 -17.52 17.36 10.00
N LYS A 171 -17.39 16.72 11.17
CA LYS A 171 -18.04 15.43 11.45
C LYS A 171 -19.56 15.50 11.38
N ASN A 172 -20.16 16.59 11.87
CA ASN A 172 -21.61 16.80 11.74
C ASN A 172 -22.02 16.88 10.27
N LYS A 173 -21.27 17.66 9.46
CA LYS A 173 -21.55 17.77 8.02
C LYS A 173 -21.40 16.44 7.30
N TRP A 174 -20.39 15.65 7.64
CA TRP A 174 -20.22 14.30 7.11
C TRP A 174 -21.42 13.40 7.45
N GLY A 175 -21.87 13.42 8.71
CA GLY A 175 -23.06 12.67 9.14
C GLY A 175 -24.34 13.07 8.39
N GLU A 176 -24.53 14.36 8.13
CA GLU A 176 -25.66 14.85 7.32
C GLU A 176 -25.62 14.31 5.88
N ILE A 177 -24.45 14.38 5.22
CA ILE A 177 -24.31 13.90 3.83
C ILE A 177 -24.60 12.40 3.76
N ILE A 178 -23.97 11.61 4.63
CA ILE A 178 -24.16 10.16 4.69
C ILE A 178 -25.63 9.80 4.95
N LYS A 179 -26.29 10.47 5.90
CA LYS A 179 -27.69 10.19 6.24
C LYS A 179 -28.65 10.53 5.09
N ASN A 180 -28.37 11.60 4.35
CA ASN A 180 -29.27 12.06 3.28
C ASN A 180 -29.22 11.16 2.04
N ASN A 181 -28.06 10.55 1.75
CA ASN A 181 -27.90 9.68 0.59
C ASN A 181 -26.81 8.62 0.85
N PRO A 182 -27.07 7.54 1.61
CA PRO A 182 -26.04 6.60 2.03
C PRO A 182 -25.39 5.82 0.87
N GLU A 183 -26.14 5.59 -0.22
CA GLU A 183 -25.67 4.84 -1.39
C GLU A 183 -24.86 5.68 -2.38
N ALA A 184 -24.87 7.00 -2.23
CA ALA A 184 -24.11 7.90 -3.08
C ALA A 184 -22.61 7.65 -2.95
N LEU A 185 -21.89 7.77 -4.06
CA LEU A 185 -20.44 7.63 -4.05
C LEU A 185 -19.79 8.65 -3.10
N LEU A 186 -20.29 9.89 -3.05
CA LEU A 186 -19.80 10.90 -2.12
C LEU A 186 -19.91 10.44 -0.65
N SER A 187 -21.05 9.85 -0.28
CA SER A 187 -21.28 9.35 1.07
C SER A 187 -20.34 8.19 1.41
N LYS A 188 -20.08 7.28 0.47
CA LYS A 188 -19.13 6.16 0.67
C LYS A 188 -17.69 6.66 0.83
N ILE A 189 -17.29 7.66 0.04
CA ILE A 189 -15.98 8.31 0.17
C ILE A 189 -15.85 9.01 1.53
N ILE A 190 -16.86 9.78 1.93
CA ILE A 190 -16.86 10.49 3.21
C ILE A 190 -16.89 9.51 4.39
N ASN A 191 -17.68 8.45 4.30
CA ASN A 191 -17.69 7.42 5.33
C ASN A 191 -16.30 6.78 5.48
N SER A 192 -15.63 6.52 4.35
CA SER A 192 -14.26 6.01 4.37
C SER A 192 -13.28 6.98 5.03
N LEU A 193 -13.53 8.30 5.05
CA LEU A 193 -12.69 9.26 5.78
C LEU A 193 -12.86 9.18 7.30
N ASN A 194 -13.97 8.62 7.81
CA ASN A 194 -14.20 8.51 9.24
C ASN A 194 -13.14 7.62 9.91
N GLU A 195 -12.58 8.14 11.00
CA GLU A 195 -11.71 7.39 11.90
C GLU A 195 -12.55 6.52 12.83
N VAL A 196 -12.02 5.34 13.14
CA VAL A 196 -12.60 4.42 14.12
C VAL A 196 -12.50 5.04 15.51
N ILE A 197 -13.61 5.08 16.23
CA ILE A 197 -13.62 5.47 17.65
C ILE A 197 -13.27 4.23 18.47
N VAL A 198 -12.15 4.29 19.18
CA VAL A 198 -11.68 3.21 20.05
C VAL A 198 -12.37 3.37 21.41
N PRO A 199 -13.13 2.36 21.89
CA PRO A 199 -13.78 2.41 23.20
C PRO A 199 -12.77 2.22 24.34
N ASP A 200 -13.23 2.44 25.58
CA ASP A 200 -12.44 2.14 26.76
C ASP A 200 -12.14 0.63 26.86
N ALA A 201 -10.94 0.31 27.33
CA ALA A 201 -10.50 -1.08 27.44
C ALA A 201 -11.33 -1.84 28.49
N PRO A 202 -11.82 -3.05 28.18
CA PRO A 202 -12.48 -3.91 29.17
C PRO A 202 -11.59 -4.17 30.39
N LEU A 203 -12.19 -4.11 31.57
CA LEU A 203 -11.54 -4.35 32.86
C LEU A 203 -11.96 -5.70 33.44
N ASP A 204 -11.06 -6.38 34.14
CA ASP A 204 -11.33 -7.58 34.92
C ASP A 204 -12.05 -7.24 36.24
N GLU A 205 -12.39 -8.27 37.02
CA GLU A 205 -13.07 -8.12 38.31
C GLU A 205 -12.28 -7.27 39.33
N ASN A 206 -10.97 -7.14 39.15
CA ASN A 206 -10.07 -6.35 40.00
C ASN A 206 -9.82 -4.93 39.46
N GLY A 207 -10.48 -4.54 38.36
CA GLY A 207 -10.31 -3.24 37.71
C GLY A 207 -9.06 -3.12 36.84
N ASN A 208 -8.35 -4.22 36.56
CA ASN A 208 -7.19 -4.22 35.67
C ASN A 208 -7.63 -4.42 34.22
N LYS A 209 -6.90 -3.82 33.26
CA LYS A 209 -7.17 -4.05 31.84
C LYS A 209 -6.94 -5.52 31.48
N ILE A 210 -7.95 -6.13 30.85
CA ILE A 210 -7.86 -7.51 30.34
C ILE A 210 -6.78 -7.60 29.25
N ASP A 211 -6.71 -6.59 28.39
CA ASP A 211 -5.71 -6.46 27.34
C ASP A 211 -5.04 -5.08 27.41
N SER A 212 -3.75 -5.08 27.75
CA SER A 212 -2.94 -3.86 27.81
C SER A 212 -2.79 -3.17 26.43
N LEU A 213 -2.95 -3.93 25.35
CA LEU A 213 -2.87 -3.46 23.96
C LEU A 213 -4.26 -3.32 23.31
N PHE A 214 -5.35 -3.35 24.09
CA PHE A 214 -6.73 -3.33 23.58
C PHE A 214 -6.97 -2.25 22.52
N ALA A 215 -6.52 -1.02 22.79
CA ALA A 215 -6.72 0.09 21.88
C ALA A 215 -6.07 -0.15 20.50
N TYR A 216 -4.88 -0.75 20.48
CA TYR A 216 -4.19 -1.13 19.26
C TYR A 216 -4.91 -2.26 18.53
N HIS A 217 -5.27 -3.33 19.24
CA HIS A 217 -5.97 -4.48 18.65
C HIS A 217 -7.33 -4.07 18.08
N TYR A 218 -8.10 -3.27 18.83
CA TYR A 218 -9.39 -2.74 18.39
C TYR A 218 -9.21 -1.87 17.14
N TYR A 219 -8.32 -0.87 17.19
CA TYR A 219 -8.10 0.02 16.05
C TYR A 219 -7.66 -0.73 14.79
N LYS A 220 -6.75 -1.71 14.91
CA LYS A 220 -6.30 -2.54 13.79
C LYS A 220 -7.45 -3.36 13.20
N ASN A 221 -8.22 -4.05 14.05
CA ASN A 221 -9.28 -4.95 13.59
C ASN A 221 -10.47 -4.20 12.97
N HIS A 222 -10.73 -2.98 13.43
CA HIS A 222 -11.86 -2.16 12.98
C HIS A 222 -11.46 -1.10 11.93
N PHE A 223 -10.18 -1.03 11.52
CA PHE A 223 -9.63 0.04 10.67
C PHE A 223 -10.43 0.27 9.38
N PHE A 224 -10.98 -0.81 8.82
CA PHE A 224 -11.72 -0.83 7.55
C PHE A 224 -13.24 -0.94 7.73
N ASP A 225 -13.78 -0.73 8.92
CA ASP A 225 -15.23 -0.84 9.18
C ASP A 225 -16.04 0.16 8.37
N ASN A 226 -15.49 1.36 8.15
CA ASN A 226 -16.15 2.42 7.40
C ASN A 226 -15.84 2.41 5.89
N VAL A 227 -15.12 1.39 5.40
CA VAL A 227 -14.74 1.27 3.99
C VAL A 227 -15.59 0.18 3.34
N ASP A 228 -16.31 0.55 2.28
CA ASP A 228 -17.18 -0.37 1.53
C ASP A 228 -16.37 -1.10 0.44
N PHE A 229 -16.06 -2.39 0.68
CA PHE A 229 -15.32 -3.23 -0.27
C PHE A 229 -16.16 -3.76 -1.43
N THR A 230 -17.45 -3.42 -1.46
CA THR A 230 -18.37 -3.82 -2.54
C THR A 230 -18.53 -2.74 -3.61
N ASP A 231 -17.95 -1.55 -3.40
CA ASP A 231 -18.09 -0.41 -4.29
C ASP A 231 -16.77 -0.08 -5.00
N ASP A 232 -16.67 -0.50 -6.26
CA ASP A 232 -15.54 -0.23 -7.17
C ASP A 232 -15.31 1.26 -7.45
N GLY A 233 -16.32 2.11 -7.23
CA GLY A 233 -16.21 3.56 -7.37
C GLY A 233 -15.17 4.17 -6.42
N LEU A 234 -14.88 3.51 -5.30
CA LEU A 234 -13.81 3.92 -4.39
C LEU A 234 -12.41 3.76 -4.98
N LEU A 235 -12.21 2.85 -5.95
CA LEU A 235 -10.91 2.68 -6.62
C LEU A 235 -10.51 3.91 -7.43
N ARG A 236 -11.50 4.64 -7.94
CA ARG A 236 -11.32 5.94 -8.61
C ARG A 236 -11.39 7.12 -7.66
N SER A 237 -10.94 6.91 -6.43
CA SER A 237 -10.78 7.97 -5.44
C SER A 237 -9.43 7.80 -4.74
N PRO A 238 -8.83 8.90 -4.22
CA PRO A 238 -7.58 8.81 -3.47
C PRO A 238 -7.71 8.03 -2.16
N ILE A 239 -8.92 7.92 -1.60
CA ILE A 239 -9.12 7.45 -0.22
C ILE A 239 -8.83 5.95 -0.08
N PHE A 240 -9.17 5.13 -1.07
CA PHE A 240 -9.02 3.68 -0.95
C PHE A 240 -7.54 3.26 -0.89
N PHE A 241 -6.72 3.78 -1.82
CA PHE A 241 -5.26 3.62 -1.77
C PHE A 241 -4.68 4.15 -0.46
N TYR A 242 -5.10 5.34 -0.05
CA TYR A 242 -4.60 5.95 1.18
C TYR A 242 -4.87 5.03 2.38
N LYS A 243 -6.07 4.45 2.51
CA LYS A 243 -6.41 3.53 3.60
C LYS A 243 -5.58 2.26 3.58
N LEU A 244 -5.42 1.60 2.43
CA LEU A 244 -4.54 0.43 2.32
C LEU A 244 -3.10 0.79 2.70
N ASN A 245 -2.57 1.89 2.17
CA ASN A 245 -1.21 2.33 2.45
C ASN A 245 -1.01 2.71 3.93
N GLN A 246 -1.96 3.38 4.57
CA GLN A 246 -1.90 3.65 6.00
C GLN A 246 -1.90 2.36 6.80
N PHE A 247 -2.80 1.42 6.50
CA PHE A 247 -2.90 0.17 7.24
C PHE A 247 -1.60 -0.65 7.13
N PHE A 248 -1.15 -0.92 5.91
CA PHE A 248 0.00 -1.78 5.66
C PHE A 248 1.34 -1.14 6.02
N LYS A 249 1.47 0.20 6.08
CA LYS A 249 2.74 0.86 6.45
C LYS A 249 2.79 1.42 7.86
N LYS A 250 1.65 1.69 8.50
CA LYS A 250 1.59 2.42 9.77
C LYS A 250 0.83 1.70 10.88
N VAL A 251 -0.03 0.74 10.56
CA VAL A 251 -0.88 0.07 11.57
C VAL A 251 -0.35 -1.33 11.88
N ILE A 252 -0.05 -2.12 10.86
CA ILE A 252 0.37 -3.51 11.06
C ILE A 252 1.87 -3.62 11.40
N ILE A 253 2.21 -4.63 12.20
CA ILE A 253 3.60 -4.99 12.47
C ILE A 253 4.23 -5.50 11.16
N GLN A 254 5.39 -4.96 10.82
CA GLN A 254 6.05 -5.20 9.54
C GLN A 254 6.86 -6.52 9.52
N ILE A 255 6.23 -7.62 9.93
CA ILE A 255 6.81 -8.96 9.85
C ILE A 255 5.91 -9.87 9.01
N PRO A 256 6.47 -10.87 8.29
CA PRO A 256 5.69 -11.64 7.32
C PRO A 256 4.46 -12.30 7.92
N ASP A 257 4.57 -12.90 9.10
CA ASP A 257 3.45 -13.62 9.74
C ASP A 257 2.30 -12.65 10.08
N SER A 258 2.60 -11.43 10.55
CA SER A 258 1.57 -10.41 10.79
C SER A 258 1.00 -9.85 9.49
N VAL A 259 1.84 -9.63 8.47
CA VAL A 259 1.39 -9.08 7.19
C VAL A 259 0.51 -10.09 6.46
N ASN A 260 0.88 -11.38 6.44
CA ASN A 260 0.14 -12.43 5.74
C ASN A 260 -1.28 -12.60 6.29
N ILE A 261 -1.44 -12.64 7.62
CA ILE A 261 -2.75 -12.77 8.26
C ILE A 261 -3.67 -11.60 7.90
N GLU A 262 -3.16 -10.36 7.98
CA GLU A 262 -4.00 -9.20 7.67
C GLU A 262 -4.18 -9.03 6.16
N ALA A 263 -3.21 -9.42 5.33
CA ALA A 263 -3.34 -9.45 3.88
C ALA A 263 -4.47 -10.37 3.45
N GLU A 264 -4.48 -11.62 3.95
CA GLU A 264 -5.53 -12.60 3.66
C GLU A 264 -6.91 -12.05 4.02
N LYS A 265 -7.11 -11.54 5.23
CA LYS A 265 -8.40 -10.96 5.63
C LYS A 265 -8.90 -9.87 4.69
N ILE A 266 -8.01 -8.96 4.28
CA ILE A 266 -8.39 -7.82 3.43
C ILE A 266 -8.61 -8.26 1.98
N ILE A 267 -7.86 -9.25 1.49
CA ILE A 267 -8.05 -9.85 0.16
C ILE A 267 -9.36 -10.65 0.12
N GLU A 268 -9.67 -11.44 1.15
CA GLU A 268 -10.93 -12.16 1.21
C GLU A 268 -12.12 -11.21 1.33
N LYS A 269 -11.99 -10.11 2.10
CA LYS A 269 -13.01 -9.05 2.16
C LYS A 269 -13.24 -8.39 0.81
N SER A 270 -12.18 -8.19 0.00
CA SER A 270 -12.27 -7.53 -1.30
C SER A 270 -12.89 -8.40 -2.40
N LYS A 271 -12.95 -9.73 -2.24
CA LYS A 271 -13.64 -10.65 -3.18
C LYS A 271 -15.13 -10.35 -3.38
N ALA A 272 -15.72 -9.50 -2.56
CA ALA A 272 -17.10 -9.04 -2.74
C ALA A 272 -17.31 -8.27 -4.06
N ASP A 273 -16.25 -7.67 -4.62
CA ASP A 273 -16.24 -7.07 -5.94
C ASP A 273 -14.98 -7.47 -6.72
N LYS A 274 -15.10 -7.75 -8.02
CA LYS A 274 -13.99 -8.27 -8.83
C LYS A 274 -12.87 -7.25 -8.99
N ASP A 275 -13.20 -5.99 -9.22
CA ASP A 275 -12.21 -4.94 -9.48
C ASP A 275 -11.54 -4.51 -8.17
N VAL A 276 -12.30 -4.47 -7.08
CA VAL A 276 -11.74 -4.24 -5.74
C VAL A 276 -10.80 -5.40 -5.33
N PHE A 277 -11.19 -6.65 -5.58
CA PHE A 277 -10.34 -7.82 -5.37
C PHE A 277 -9.03 -7.73 -6.14
N GLN A 278 -9.14 -7.49 -7.44
CA GLN A 278 -7.97 -7.34 -8.31
C GLN A 278 -7.03 -6.23 -7.81
N TYR A 279 -7.59 -5.07 -7.46
CA TYR A 279 -6.80 -3.93 -6.99
C TYR A 279 -6.11 -4.22 -5.66
N VAL A 280 -6.84 -4.77 -4.67
CA VAL A 280 -6.31 -5.07 -3.34
C VAL A 280 -5.20 -6.12 -3.40
N LEU A 281 -5.41 -7.21 -4.15
CA LEU A 281 -4.40 -8.24 -4.32
C LEU A 281 -3.14 -7.65 -4.97
N GLN A 282 -3.28 -6.90 -6.06
CA GLN A 282 -2.15 -6.24 -6.72
C GLN A 282 -1.43 -5.25 -5.81
N PHE A 283 -2.17 -4.47 -5.01
CA PHE A 283 -1.58 -3.52 -4.06
C PHE A 283 -0.69 -4.24 -3.05
N ILE A 284 -1.21 -5.27 -2.39
CA ILE A 284 -0.50 -5.99 -1.32
C ILE A 284 0.66 -6.80 -1.92
N PHE A 285 0.45 -7.43 -3.07
CA PHE A 285 1.49 -8.15 -3.80
C PHE A 285 2.66 -7.23 -4.18
N ASN A 286 2.37 -6.04 -4.72
CA ASN A 286 3.39 -5.05 -5.06
C ASN A 286 4.08 -4.49 -3.80
N TYR A 287 3.33 -4.28 -2.72
CA TYR A 287 3.90 -3.88 -1.43
C TYR A 287 4.91 -4.91 -0.93
N ALA A 288 4.59 -6.21 -0.96
CA ALA A 288 5.52 -7.27 -0.57
C ALA A 288 6.73 -7.35 -1.52
N ASN A 289 6.49 -7.30 -2.83
CA ASN A 289 7.53 -7.44 -3.86
C ASN A 289 8.54 -6.28 -3.88
N SER A 290 8.11 -5.05 -3.58
CA SER A 290 8.95 -3.85 -3.58
C SER A 290 9.50 -3.48 -2.19
N SER A 291 9.19 -4.27 -1.16
CA SER A 291 9.62 -3.97 0.19
C SER A 291 11.10 -4.28 0.39
N ASN A 292 11.79 -3.33 1.03
CA ASN A 292 13.16 -3.53 1.52
C ASN A 292 13.18 -4.09 2.96
N ILE A 293 12.02 -4.46 3.51
CA ILE A 293 11.93 -5.02 4.87
C ILE A 293 12.30 -6.50 4.80
N MET A 294 13.24 -6.89 5.65
CA MET A 294 13.74 -8.26 5.74
C MET A 294 12.58 -9.26 5.96
N GLY A 295 12.53 -10.29 5.11
CA GLY A 295 11.52 -11.36 5.19
C GLY A 295 10.26 -11.13 4.36
N MET A 296 10.04 -9.95 3.77
CA MET A 296 8.84 -9.70 2.94
C MET A 296 8.77 -10.56 1.66
N ASP A 297 9.88 -11.19 1.27
CA ASP A 297 9.90 -12.26 0.27
C ASP A 297 9.05 -13.47 0.69
N LYS A 298 8.94 -13.77 1.98
CA LYS A 298 8.01 -14.79 2.51
C LYS A 298 6.55 -14.38 2.28
N THR A 299 6.22 -13.10 2.47
CA THR A 299 4.88 -12.57 2.14
C THR A 299 4.62 -12.60 0.63
N PHE A 300 5.62 -12.26 -0.18
CA PHE A 300 5.53 -12.39 -1.62
C PHE A 300 5.24 -13.83 -2.05
N VAL A 301 5.99 -14.81 -1.52
CA VAL A 301 5.79 -16.24 -1.83
C VAL A 301 4.40 -16.69 -1.42
N PHE A 302 3.96 -16.36 -0.20
CA PHE A 302 2.60 -16.64 0.27
C PHE A 302 1.53 -16.11 -0.70
N LEU A 303 1.59 -14.82 -1.07
CA LEU A 303 0.61 -14.23 -1.98
C LEU A 303 0.66 -14.83 -3.39
N ALA A 304 1.86 -15.14 -3.87
CA ALA A 304 2.09 -15.78 -5.16
C ALA A 304 1.44 -17.16 -5.20
N GLU A 305 1.72 -18.02 -4.22
CA GLU A 305 1.20 -19.38 -4.15
C GLU A 305 -0.32 -19.38 -3.97
N GLU A 306 -0.82 -18.63 -2.99
CA GLU A 306 -2.23 -18.65 -2.61
C GLU A 306 -3.16 -18.06 -3.66
N TYR A 307 -2.74 -17.01 -4.39
CA TYR A 307 -3.65 -16.29 -5.28
C TYR A 307 -3.27 -16.32 -6.76
N TYR A 308 -1.98 -16.32 -7.09
CA TYR A 308 -1.55 -16.30 -8.49
C TYR A 308 -1.37 -17.72 -9.05
N LEU A 309 -0.58 -18.56 -8.38
CA LEU A 309 -0.28 -19.92 -8.83
C LEU A 309 -1.47 -20.88 -8.65
N SER A 310 -2.37 -20.60 -7.71
CA SER A 310 -3.64 -21.31 -7.53
C SER A 310 -4.69 -21.00 -8.60
N GLY A 311 -4.49 -19.94 -9.40
CA GLY A 311 -5.41 -19.53 -10.46
C GLY A 311 -6.53 -18.57 -10.06
N GLN A 312 -6.52 -18.03 -8.83
CA GLN A 312 -7.53 -17.04 -8.41
C GLN A 312 -7.39 -15.69 -9.14
N ALA A 313 -6.16 -15.29 -9.47
CA ALA A 313 -5.87 -14.06 -10.23
C ALA A 313 -6.18 -14.21 -11.74
N THR A 314 -7.46 -14.33 -12.09
CA THR A 314 -7.91 -14.62 -13.47
C THR A 314 -7.57 -13.55 -14.53
N TRP A 315 -7.10 -12.37 -14.12
CA TRP A 315 -6.72 -11.26 -14.99
C TRP A 315 -5.26 -11.30 -15.45
N VAL A 316 -4.44 -12.21 -14.94
CA VAL A 316 -3.05 -12.37 -15.39
C VAL A 316 -2.92 -13.46 -16.45
N ASP A 317 -2.00 -13.28 -17.39
CA ASP A 317 -1.70 -14.28 -18.40
C ASP A 317 -0.72 -15.36 -17.89
N SER A 318 -0.63 -16.46 -18.63
CA SER A 318 0.24 -17.59 -18.30
C SER A 318 1.73 -17.23 -18.27
N SER A 319 2.16 -16.27 -19.09
CA SER A 319 3.56 -15.82 -19.10
C SER A 319 3.94 -15.08 -17.81
N PHE A 320 2.99 -14.32 -17.25
CA PHE A 320 3.15 -13.69 -15.95
C PHE A 320 3.17 -14.73 -14.84
N VAL A 321 2.25 -15.71 -14.87
CA VAL A 321 2.19 -16.80 -13.89
C VAL A 321 3.50 -17.60 -13.85
N GLU A 322 4.10 -17.91 -15.00
CA GLU A 322 5.38 -18.63 -15.04
C GLU A 322 6.54 -17.80 -14.48
N LYS A 323 6.59 -16.48 -14.74
CA LYS A 323 7.58 -15.59 -14.08
C LYS A 323 7.43 -15.57 -12.56
N ILE A 324 6.19 -15.60 -12.07
CA ILE A 324 5.93 -15.70 -10.63
C ILE A 324 6.40 -17.05 -10.09
N ARG A 325 6.13 -18.15 -10.80
CA ARG A 325 6.58 -19.50 -10.43
C ARG A 325 8.11 -19.57 -10.31
N ASP A 326 8.83 -19.07 -11.30
CA ASP A 326 10.30 -19.04 -11.29
C ASP A 326 10.83 -18.26 -10.08
N ARG A 327 10.27 -17.08 -9.83
CA ARG A 327 10.66 -16.26 -8.68
C ARG A 327 10.33 -16.92 -7.34
N VAL A 328 9.20 -17.62 -7.22
CA VAL A 328 8.86 -18.40 -6.02
C VAL A 328 9.89 -19.51 -5.81
N ASN A 329 10.28 -20.24 -6.86
CA ASN A 329 11.29 -21.30 -6.78
C ASN A 329 12.66 -20.77 -6.34
N GLU A 330 13.06 -19.57 -6.79
CA GLU A 330 14.31 -18.92 -6.38
C GLU A 330 14.31 -18.46 -4.90
N LEU A 331 13.17 -17.99 -4.40
CA LEU A 331 13.07 -17.38 -3.07
C LEU A 331 12.83 -18.41 -1.96
N THR A 332 12.00 -19.41 -2.23
CA THR A 332 11.51 -20.40 -1.25
C THR A 332 12.62 -21.07 -0.43
N PRO A 333 13.74 -21.53 -1.01
CA PRO A 333 14.80 -22.17 -0.24
C PRO A 333 15.43 -21.28 0.84
N ASN A 334 15.34 -19.95 0.67
CA ASN A 334 16.04 -18.98 1.51
C ASN A 334 15.10 -18.15 2.40
N LEU A 335 13.83 -18.53 2.55
CA LEU A 335 12.90 -17.77 3.39
C LEU A 335 13.30 -17.82 4.87
N ILE A 336 13.01 -16.75 5.60
CA ILE A 336 13.23 -16.72 7.05
C ILE A 336 12.41 -17.81 7.72
N GLY A 337 13.05 -18.52 8.66
CA GLY A 337 12.52 -19.68 9.37
C GLY A 337 12.84 -21.03 8.70
N ASN A 338 13.20 -21.04 7.41
CA ASN A 338 13.58 -22.27 6.73
C ASN A 338 15.00 -22.70 7.13
N LEU A 339 15.26 -24.00 7.07
CA LEU A 339 16.60 -24.56 7.15
C LEU A 339 17.42 -24.03 5.97
N ALA A 340 18.57 -23.42 6.25
CA ALA A 340 19.42 -22.88 5.19
C ALA A 340 19.90 -24.02 4.26
N PRO A 341 19.97 -23.82 2.93
CA PRO A 341 20.43 -24.86 2.01
C PRO A 341 21.82 -25.42 2.37
N GLU A 342 22.01 -26.73 2.32
CA GLU A 342 23.31 -27.32 2.66
C GLU A 342 24.43 -26.85 1.72
N LEU A 343 25.57 -26.50 2.32
CA LEU A 343 26.81 -26.17 1.64
C LEU A 343 27.93 -27.10 2.13
N LYS A 344 28.37 -27.99 1.24
CA LYS A 344 29.57 -28.80 1.42
C LYS A 344 30.71 -28.12 0.68
N MET A 345 31.70 -27.64 1.41
CA MET A 345 32.74 -26.75 0.89
C MET A 345 34.13 -27.21 1.31
N THR A 346 35.15 -26.71 0.62
CA THR A 346 36.55 -26.94 0.96
C THR A 346 37.07 -25.77 1.79
N THR A 347 37.71 -26.06 2.92
CA THR A 347 38.30 -25.06 3.81
C THR A 347 39.65 -24.57 3.29
N TYR A 348 40.15 -23.49 3.90
CA TYR A 348 41.49 -22.95 3.66
C TYR A 348 42.63 -23.97 3.84
N ASP A 349 42.46 -24.96 4.71
CA ASP A 349 43.40 -26.08 4.96
C ASP A 349 43.04 -27.35 4.16
N GLU A 350 42.27 -27.19 3.07
CA GLU A 350 41.90 -28.25 2.11
C GLU A 350 41.10 -29.41 2.71
N LYS A 351 40.37 -29.17 3.80
CA LYS A 351 39.43 -30.13 4.39
C LYS A 351 38.01 -29.88 3.88
N PHE A 352 37.20 -30.93 3.83
CA PHE A 352 35.79 -30.78 3.56
C PHE A 352 35.02 -30.44 4.84
N VAL A 353 34.15 -29.43 4.76
CA VAL A 353 33.25 -29.04 5.83
C VAL A 353 31.82 -28.87 5.30
N SER A 354 30.84 -29.18 6.14
CA SER A 354 29.42 -28.97 5.87
C SER A 354 28.90 -27.83 6.74
N LEU A 355 28.11 -26.94 6.15
CA LEU A 355 27.45 -25.85 6.88
C LEU A 355 26.55 -26.40 7.99
N HIS A 356 25.81 -27.49 7.74
CA HIS A 356 24.93 -28.07 8.76
C HIS A 356 25.68 -28.71 9.92
N GLN A 357 26.95 -29.06 9.72
CA GLN A 357 27.79 -29.67 10.76
C GLN A 357 28.51 -28.64 11.66
N VAL A 358 28.45 -27.34 11.32
CA VAL A 358 29.03 -26.28 12.14
C VAL A 358 28.30 -26.19 13.48
N LYS A 359 29.03 -26.43 14.58
CA LYS A 359 28.49 -26.35 15.94
C LYS A 359 28.68 -24.95 16.49
N ALA A 360 27.62 -24.15 16.46
CA ALA A 360 27.58 -22.79 17.00
C ALA A 360 26.14 -22.44 17.38
N GLU A 361 25.96 -21.58 18.38
CA GLU A 361 24.65 -21.03 18.76
C GLU A 361 24.08 -20.15 17.65
N TYR A 362 24.95 -19.39 16.99
CA TYR A 362 24.63 -18.66 15.77
C TYR A 362 25.76 -18.80 14.74
N THR A 363 25.39 -18.91 13.48
CA THR A 363 26.34 -18.92 12.37
C THR A 363 26.09 -17.73 11.45
N VAL A 364 27.07 -16.85 11.29
CA VAL A 364 27.03 -15.80 10.27
C VAL A 364 27.57 -16.37 8.97
N LEU A 365 26.70 -16.53 7.98
CA LEU A 365 27.08 -17.00 6.65
C LEU A 365 27.28 -15.78 5.73
N ILE A 366 28.46 -15.64 5.15
CA ILE A 366 28.79 -14.52 4.25
C ILE A 366 29.36 -15.03 2.93
N PHE A 367 28.81 -14.55 1.82
CA PHE A 367 29.37 -14.75 0.47
C PHE A 367 30.09 -13.48 0.04
N TRP A 368 31.36 -13.58 -0.35
CA TRP A 368 32.20 -12.43 -0.66
C TRP A 368 33.28 -12.71 -1.71
N ASP A 369 33.86 -11.62 -2.21
CA ASP A 369 34.89 -11.60 -3.24
C ASP A 369 35.98 -10.55 -2.87
N PRO A 370 37.29 -10.88 -2.89
CA PRO A 370 38.39 -9.94 -2.70
C PRO A 370 38.33 -8.72 -3.62
N ASP A 371 37.76 -8.82 -4.81
CA ASP A 371 37.66 -7.69 -5.75
C ASP A 371 36.43 -6.79 -5.50
N CYS A 372 35.53 -7.21 -4.61
CA CYS A 372 34.35 -6.42 -4.25
C CYS A 372 34.70 -5.28 -3.27
N GLY A 373 34.49 -4.03 -3.70
CA GLY A 373 34.76 -2.85 -2.88
C GLY A 373 33.97 -2.79 -1.56
N HIS A 374 32.74 -3.32 -1.52
CA HIS A 374 31.95 -3.41 -0.29
C HIS A 374 32.47 -4.51 0.65
N CYS A 375 32.87 -5.67 0.12
CA CYS A 375 33.45 -6.75 0.93
C CYS A 375 34.71 -6.30 1.68
N LYS A 376 35.56 -5.48 1.04
CA LYS A 376 36.76 -4.91 1.69
C LYS A 376 36.47 -4.07 2.94
N LYS A 377 35.25 -3.52 3.06
CA LYS A 377 34.80 -2.75 4.22
C LYS A 377 34.07 -3.62 5.25
N ASP A 378 33.26 -4.57 4.78
CA ASP A 378 32.40 -5.37 5.64
C ASP A 378 33.15 -6.50 6.34
N LEU A 379 34.16 -7.11 5.71
CA LEU A 379 34.93 -8.20 6.32
C LEU A 379 35.69 -7.78 7.59
N PRO A 380 36.44 -6.64 7.62
CA PRO A 380 37.07 -6.19 8.86
C PRO A 380 36.06 -5.92 9.99
N LYS A 381 34.92 -5.28 9.68
CA LYS A 381 33.85 -5.06 10.65
C LYS A 381 33.28 -6.37 11.21
N LEU A 382 33.04 -7.34 10.32
CA LEU A 382 32.56 -8.66 10.72
C LEU A 382 33.59 -9.40 11.58
N HIS A 383 34.89 -9.19 11.34
CA HIS A 383 35.97 -9.76 12.14
C HIS A 383 36.00 -9.20 13.54
N GLU A 384 35.89 -7.88 13.70
CA GLU A 384 35.74 -7.24 15.01
C GLU A 384 34.54 -7.81 15.77
N LEU A 385 33.42 -8.01 15.08
CA LEU A 385 32.22 -8.61 15.65
C LEU A 385 32.44 -10.07 16.06
N TYR A 386 33.13 -10.86 15.23
CA TYR A 386 33.49 -12.24 15.55
C TYR A 386 34.36 -12.30 16.82
N GLN A 387 35.40 -11.46 16.93
CA GLN A 387 36.25 -11.39 18.12
C GLN A 387 35.45 -11.12 19.41
N LYS A 388 34.36 -10.35 19.31
CA LYS A 388 33.48 -10.02 20.44
C LYS A 388 32.53 -11.16 20.85
N TYR A 389 32.12 -12.01 19.91
CA TYR A 389 31.04 -12.98 20.12
C TYR A 389 31.44 -14.46 19.94
N TRP A 390 32.66 -14.79 19.48
CA TRP A 390 33.05 -16.18 19.22
C TRP A 390 33.03 -17.05 20.49
N GLU A 391 33.55 -16.54 21.62
CA GLU A 391 33.47 -17.23 22.92
C GLU A 391 32.03 -17.38 23.44
N LYS A 392 31.10 -16.57 22.90
CA LYS A 392 29.67 -16.63 23.21
C LYS A 392 28.90 -17.55 22.25
N GLY A 393 29.60 -18.36 21.46
CA GLY A 393 29.01 -19.38 20.59
C GLY A 393 28.66 -18.90 19.18
N VAL A 394 29.28 -17.82 18.70
CA VAL A 394 29.12 -17.37 17.30
C VAL A 394 30.25 -17.92 16.43
N GLU A 395 29.90 -18.43 15.25
CA GLU A 395 30.87 -18.84 14.23
C GLU A 395 30.59 -18.10 12.91
N VAL A 396 31.63 -17.85 12.11
CA VAL A 396 31.50 -17.24 10.77
C VAL A 396 31.82 -18.28 9.70
N PHE A 397 30.85 -18.56 8.82
CA PHE A 397 31.02 -19.37 7.63
C PHE A 397 31.26 -18.46 6.43
N SER A 398 32.53 -18.25 6.09
CA SER A 398 33.01 -17.27 5.13
C SER A 398 33.24 -17.93 3.77
N VAL A 399 32.31 -17.73 2.83
CA VAL A 399 32.32 -18.32 1.49
C VAL A 399 32.94 -17.37 0.48
N TYR A 400 34.11 -17.75 -0.05
CA TYR A 400 34.69 -17.11 -1.22
C TYR A 400 33.96 -17.55 -2.49
N THR A 401 33.48 -16.58 -3.26
CA THR A 401 32.62 -16.85 -4.41
C THR A 401 33.39 -17.15 -5.69
N GLN A 402 34.68 -16.85 -5.78
CA GLN A 402 35.50 -17.16 -6.96
C GLN A 402 36.33 -18.44 -6.73
N VAL A 403 37.25 -18.73 -7.66
CA VAL A 403 38.00 -20.00 -7.70
C VAL A 403 39.52 -19.83 -7.52
N ASP A 404 40.04 -18.60 -7.47
CA ASP A 404 41.48 -18.36 -7.31
C ASP A 404 41.92 -18.55 -5.84
N PHE A 405 42.36 -19.77 -5.55
CA PHE A 405 42.84 -20.14 -4.22
C PHE A 405 44.04 -19.29 -3.76
N LYS A 406 44.96 -18.92 -4.67
CA LYS A 406 46.19 -18.20 -4.28
C LYS A 406 45.86 -16.77 -3.89
N GLU A 407 45.03 -16.10 -4.68
CA GLU A 407 44.57 -14.75 -4.39
C GLU A 407 43.78 -14.70 -3.08
N TRP A 408 42.81 -15.60 -2.92
CA TRP A 408 42.01 -15.70 -1.71
C TRP A 408 42.86 -15.93 -0.47
N LYS A 409 43.79 -16.90 -0.54
CA LYS A 409 44.72 -17.20 0.55
C LYS A 409 45.58 -16.00 0.92
N LYS A 410 46.13 -15.30 -0.07
CA LYS A 410 46.91 -14.08 0.15
C LYS A 410 46.06 -13.00 0.83
N PHE A 411 44.84 -12.76 0.35
CA PHE A 411 43.94 -11.77 0.93
C PHE A 411 43.64 -12.07 2.41
N LEU A 412 43.35 -13.33 2.75
CA LEU A 412 43.07 -13.72 4.14
C LEU A 412 44.25 -13.49 5.07
N VAL A 413 45.48 -13.81 4.61
CA VAL A 413 46.71 -13.61 5.39
C VAL A 413 47.03 -12.13 5.56
N ASP A 414 47.03 -11.35 4.47
CA ASP A 414 47.23 -9.89 4.50
C ASP A 414 46.13 -9.19 5.34
N LYS A 415 44.95 -9.81 5.32
CA LYS A 415 43.73 -9.67 6.14
C LYS A 415 43.87 -9.70 7.66
N GLY A 416 44.64 -10.68 8.13
CA GLY A 416 44.47 -11.24 9.47
C GLY A 416 43.15 -12.01 9.67
N LEU A 417 42.50 -12.49 8.60
CA LEU A 417 41.13 -13.06 8.63
C LEU A 417 41.10 -14.60 8.61
N THR A 418 42.06 -15.25 9.26
CA THR A 418 42.30 -16.71 9.14
C THR A 418 41.69 -17.55 10.27
N ASP A 419 41.04 -16.91 11.23
CA ASP A 419 40.62 -17.47 12.53
C ASP A 419 39.14 -17.86 12.62
N TRP A 420 38.36 -17.58 11.58
CA TRP A 420 37.02 -18.16 11.37
C TRP A 420 37.03 -19.20 10.24
N LEU A 421 35.87 -19.84 10.01
CA LEU A 421 35.73 -20.87 8.99
C LEU A 421 35.66 -20.28 7.56
N ASN A 422 36.83 -20.17 6.94
CA ASN A 422 36.99 -19.77 5.53
C ASN A 422 36.86 -20.96 4.59
N VAL A 423 35.94 -20.87 3.62
CA VAL A 423 35.65 -21.93 2.66
C VAL A 423 35.50 -21.40 1.23
N TYR A 424 35.68 -22.27 0.25
CA TYR A 424 35.44 -21.99 -1.16
C TYR A 424 34.97 -23.26 -1.91
N ASP A 425 34.51 -23.08 -3.15
CA ASP A 425 34.00 -24.16 -4.00
C ASP A 425 34.70 -24.16 -5.37
N PRO A 426 35.91 -24.76 -5.48
CA PRO A 426 36.68 -24.73 -6.72
C PRO A 426 35.99 -25.40 -7.92
N TYR A 427 35.05 -26.31 -7.65
CA TYR A 427 34.39 -27.14 -8.67
C TYR A 427 32.89 -26.87 -8.79
N ASN A 428 32.37 -25.88 -8.08
CA ASN A 428 30.94 -25.53 -8.04
C ASN A 428 30.02 -26.71 -7.62
N PHE A 429 30.50 -27.61 -6.76
CA PHE A 429 29.72 -28.76 -6.29
C PHE A 429 28.62 -28.40 -5.29
N SER A 430 28.81 -27.33 -4.53
CA SER A 430 27.84 -26.88 -3.54
C SER A 430 26.61 -26.25 -4.18
N ASP A 431 26.73 -25.76 -5.42
CA ASP A 431 25.72 -24.97 -6.14
C ASP A 431 25.23 -23.75 -5.34
N PHE A 432 26.13 -23.13 -4.56
CA PHE A 432 25.77 -22.05 -3.65
C PHE A 432 25.14 -20.85 -4.37
N ARG A 433 25.54 -20.58 -5.62
CA ARG A 433 25.02 -19.45 -6.42
C ARG A 433 23.51 -19.55 -6.63
N ASN A 434 23.02 -20.73 -7.02
CA ASN A 434 21.61 -20.96 -7.23
C ASN A 434 20.89 -21.14 -5.90
N LYS A 435 21.43 -21.99 -5.01
CA LYS A 435 20.81 -22.28 -3.72
C LYS A 435 20.57 -21.05 -2.86
N TYR A 436 21.47 -20.08 -2.87
CA TYR A 436 21.37 -18.85 -2.08
C TYR A 436 21.03 -17.60 -2.89
N ASN A 437 20.78 -17.76 -4.20
CA ASN A 437 20.54 -16.68 -5.15
C ASN A 437 21.59 -15.56 -5.03
N VAL A 438 22.87 -15.95 -5.16
CA VAL A 438 24.04 -15.08 -4.99
C VAL A 438 24.30 -14.30 -6.28
N VAL A 439 23.53 -13.22 -6.48
CA VAL A 439 23.66 -12.30 -7.63
C VAL A 439 24.65 -11.17 -7.36
N SER A 440 24.87 -10.82 -6.09
CA SER A 440 25.75 -9.74 -5.66
C SER A 440 26.42 -10.08 -4.32
N THR A 441 27.63 -9.56 -4.12
CA THR A 441 28.39 -9.68 -2.87
C THR A 441 28.66 -8.29 -2.26
N PRO A 442 28.81 -8.16 -0.93
CA PRO A 442 28.63 -9.23 0.06
C PRO A 442 27.15 -9.60 0.23
N LEU A 443 26.91 -10.86 0.57
CA LEU A 443 25.59 -11.38 0.90
C LEU A 443 25.66 -12.08 2.25
N VAL A 444 24.93 -11.56 3.23
CA VAL A 444 25.04 -12.01 4.63
C VAL A 444 23.73 -12.61 5.13
N TYR A 445 23.87 -13.72 5.86
CA TYR A 445 22.80 -14.41 6.58
C TYR A 445 23.20 -14.62 8.03
N VAL A 446 22.22 -14.69 8.92
CA VAL A 446 22.41 -15.18 10.29
C VAL A 446 21.54 -16.41 10.46
N LEU A 447 22.16 -17.49 10.91
CA LEU A 447 21.53 -18.78 11.14
C LEU A 447 21.53 -19.08 12.64
N ASP A 448 20.49 -19.76 13.12
CA ASP A 448 20.46 -20.29 14.48
C ASP A 448 21.25 -21.61 14.62
N LYS A 449 21.26 -22.16 15.83
CA LYS A 449 21.92 -23.43 16.17
C LYS A 449 21.46 -24.61 15.31
N ASP A 450 20.21 -24.60 14.86
CA ASP A 450 19.60 -25.63 14.00
C ASP A 450 19.73 -25.25 12.51
N LYS A 451 20.53 -24.22 12.19
CA LYS A 451 20.80 -23.67 10.86
C LYS A 451 19.58 -23.11 10.14
N LYS A 452 18.54 -22.75 10.88
CA LYS A 452 17.42 -22.00 10.32
C LYS A 452 17.82 -20.55 10.10
N ILE A 453 17.37 -19.99 8.98
CA ILE A 453 17.63 -18.59 8.62
C ILE A 453 16.81 -17.69 9.55
N ILE A 454 17.49 -16.94 10.42
CA ILE A 454 16.83 -15.94 11.28
C ILE A 454 16.96 -14.52 10.72
N ALA A 455 17.96 -14.29 9.86
CA ALA A 455 18.13 -13.06 9.11
C ALA A 455 18.82 -13.30 7.77
N LYS A 456 18.53 -12.46 6.78
CA LYS A 456 19.07 -12.57 5.42
C LYS A 456 19.22 -11.22 4.75
N ARG A 457 20.21 -11.11 3.87
CA ARG A 457 20.48 -9.92 3.04
C ARG A 457 20.61 -8.64 3.87
N ILE A 458 21.31 -8.73 4.99
CA ILE A 458 21.53 -7.62 5.93
C ILE A 458 22.97 -7.12 5.89
N ASP A 459 23.18 -5.89 6.37
CA ASP A 459 24.51 -5.34 6.61
C ASP A 459 25.08 -5.83 7.96
N ILE A 460 26.38 -5.61 8.16
CA ILE A 460 27.11 -6.05 9.36
C ILE A 460 26.62 -5.33 10.62
N ASP A 461 26.24 -4.06 10.51
CA ASP A 461 25.72 -3.28 11.65
C ASP A 461 24.38 -3.89 12.15
N THR A 462 23.56 -4.45 11.25
CA THR A 462 22.35 -5.20 11.59
C THR A 462 22.67 -6.57 12.18
N VAL A 463 23.72 -7.25 11.70
CA VAL A 463 24.19 -8.51 12.32
C VAL A 463 24.55 -8.25 13.79
N GLU A 464 25.30 -7.19 14.09
CA GLU A 464 25.67 -6.84 15.47
C GLU A 464 24.42 -6.66 16.35
N LYS A 465 23.44 -5.87 15.90
CA LYS A 465 22.19 -5.66 16.65
C LYS A 465 21.45 -6.96 16.94
N ILE A 466 21.38 -7.85 15.95
CA ILE A 466 20.71 -9.15 16.13
C ILE A 466 21.46 -9.99 17.15
N LEU A 467 22.79 -10.08 17.06
CA LEU A 467 23.59 -10.84 18.00
C LEU A 467 23.52 -10.24 19.42
N SER A 468 23.59 -8.92 19.56
CA SER A 468 23.45 -8.27 20.87
C SER A 468 22.09 -8.55 21.51
N ASP A 469 21.00 -8.41 20.74
CA ASP A 469 19.65 -8.62 21.25
C ASP A 469 19.42 -10.10 21.64
N LYS A 470 20.05 -11.03 20.93
CA LYS A 470 19.83 -12.46 21.14
C LYS A 470 20.76 -13.09 22.18
N ILE A 471 21.97 -12.55 22.34
CA ILE A 471 23.01 -13.11 23.20
C ILE A 471 23.13 -12.30 24.49
N ASP A 472 23.17 -10.96 24.41
CA ASP A 472 23.47 -10.12 25.57
C ASP A 472 22.23 -9.89 26.47
N ILE A 473 21.00 -10.03 25.95
CA ILE A 473 19.75 -9.93 26.75
C ILE A 473 19.42 -11.25 27.47
N LYS A 474 20.02 -12.37 27.07
CA LYS A 474 19.82 -13.68 27.71
C LYS A 474 20.75 -13.95 28.91
N GLN A 475 21.70 -13.04 29.17
CA GLN A 475 22.55 -13.03 30.38
C GLN A 475 21.95 -12.07 31.41
#